data_AF-A0A1Z9E1M1-F1
#
_entry.id   AF-A0A1Z9E1M1-F1
#
_cell.length_a   1.000
_cell.length_b   1.000
_cell.length_c   1.000
_cell.angle_alpha   90.00
_cell.angle_beta   90.00
_cell.angle_gamma   90.00
#
_symmetry.space_group_name_H-M   'P 1'
#
loop_
_entity.id
_entity.type
_entity.pdbx_description
1 polymer ?
#
loop_
_entity_poly.entity_id
_entity_poly.type
_entity_poly.pdbx_seq_one_letter_code
_entity_poly.pdbx_strand_id
1 'polypeptide(L)' 'MVVQEFFHMDGYAFYVWGSYAIVSAVLLLNVISIRLQRRKILRELAELSEEE' A
#
# COMPACT_ATOMS: atom_id res chain seq x y z
N MET A 1 30.54 2.03 8.08
CA MET A 1 30.61 1.18 6.87
C MET A 1 29.87 -0.12 7.14
N VAL A 2 28.54 -0.13 7.04
CA VAL A 2 27.70 -1.36 7.16
C VAL A 2 26.45 -1.17 6.30
N VAL A 3 25.83 0.00 6.40
CA VAL A 3 24.64 0.37 5.62
C VAL A 3 24.91 0.33 4.11
N GLN A 4 26.04 0.86 3.65
CA GLN A 4 26.42 0.84 2.23
C GLN A 4 26.65 -0.59 1.68
N GLU A 5 27.25 -1.49 2.48
CA GLU A 5 27.42 -2.90 2.09
C GLU A 5 26.08 -3.64 2.04
N PHE A 6 25.14 -3.31 2.92
CA PHE A 6 23.78 -3.87 2.91
C PHE A 6 23.00 -3.52 1.64
N PHE A 7 23.23 -2.34 1.06
CA PHE A 7 22.62 -1.92 -0.21
C PHE A 7 23.42 -2.38 -1.43
N HIS A 8 24.73 -2.59 -1.30
CA HIS A 8 25.62 -3.08 -2.35
C HIS A 8 26.14 -4.49 -2.07
N MET A 9 25.23 -5.43 -1.79
CA MET A 9 25.55 -6.87 -1.72
C MET A 9 25.63 -7.49 -3.13
N ASP A 10 26.46 -6.96 -4.03
CA ASP A 10 26.78 -7.54 -5.36
C ASP A 10 25.61 -8.30 -6.04
N GLY A 11 24.45 -7.63 -6.19
CA GLY A 11 23.25 -8.18 -6.86
C GLY A 11 22.17 -8.79 -5.95
N TYR A 12 22.49 -9.26 -4.73
CA TYR A 12 21.50 -9.84 -3.80
C TYR A 12 20.54 -8.81 -3.20
N ALA A 13 21.01 -7.58 -3.01
CA ALA A 13 20.18 -6.51 -2.44
C ALA A 13 18.90 -6.28 -3.26
N PHE A 14 18.95 -6.39 -4.59
CA PHE A 14 17.78 -6.20 -5.45
C PHE A 14 16.68 -7.24 -5.19
N TYR A 15 17.03 -8.49 -4.93
CA TYR A 15 16.06 -9.55 -4.61
C TYR A 15 15.38 -9.33 -3.26
N VAL A 16 16.15 -8.93 -2.25
CA VAL A 16 15.64 -8.67 -0.90
C VAL A 16 14.74 -7.43 -0.90
N TRP A 17 15.27 -6.31 -1.38
CA TRP A 17 14.52 -5.06 -1.46
C TRP A 17 13.34 -5.13 -2.43
N GLY A 18 13.46 -5.87 -3.54
CA GLY A 18 12.35 -6.10 -4.47
C GLY A 18 11.19 -6.85 -3.81
N SER A 19 11.49 -7.91 -3.05
CA SER A 19 10.48 -8.65 -2.28
C SER A 19 9.78 -7.74 -1.26
N TYR A 20 10.54 -6.94 -0.51
CA TYR A 20 9.98 -5.97 0.44
C TYR A 20 9.17 -4.86 -0.24
N ALA A 21 9.60 -4.40 -1.42
CA ALA A 21 8.90 -3.38 -2.19
C ALA A 21 7.55 -3.90 -2.68
N ILE A 22 7.49 -5.15 -3.17
CA ILE A 22 6.24 -5.79 -3.58
C ILE A 22 5.29 -5.93 -2.39
N VAL A 23 5.78 -6.45 -1.25
CA VAL A 23 4.96 -6.56 -0.03
C VAL A 23 4.44 -5.18 0.41
N SER A 24 5.31 -4.18 0.44
CA SER A 24 4.93 -2.81 0.79
C SER A 24 3.89 -2.23 -0.18
N ALA A 25 4.05 -2.48 -1.48
CA ALA A 25 3.08 -2.07 -2.49
C ALA A 25 1.71 -2.74 -2.27
N VAL A 26 1.67 -4.05 -2.01
CA VAL A 26 0.42 -4.77 -1.73
C VAL A 26 -0.27 -4.23 -0.47
N LEU A 27 0.49 -3.95 0.59
CA LEU A 27 -0.05 -3.35 1.81
C LEU A 27 -0.62 -1.94 1.55
N LEU A 28 0.12 -1.10 0.83
CA LEU A 28 -0.34 0.24 0.46
C LEU A 28 -1.61 0.18 -0.38
N LEU A 29 -1.68 -0.71 -1.37
CA LEU A 29 -2.87 -0.90 -2.20
C LEU A 29 -4.08 -1.34 -1.37
N ASN A 30 -3.90 -2.23 -0.40
CA ASN A 30 -4.97 -2.63 0.52
C ASN A 30 -5.48 -1.44 1.34
N VAL A 31 -4.58 -0.66 1.93
CA VAL A 31 -4.95 0.52 2.72
C VAL A 31 -5.68 1.55 1.85
N ILE A 32 -5.18 1.83 0.65
CA ILE A 32 -5.78 2.76 -0.29
C ILE A 32 -7.17 2.27 -0.73
N SER A 33 -7.29 0.99 -1.05
CA SER A 33 -8.57 0.37 -1.46
C SER A 33 -9.64 0.52 -0.38
N ILE A 34 -9.30 0.23 0.88
CA ILE A 34 -10.21 0.43 2.01
C ILE A 34 -10.62 1.90 2.14
N ARG A 35 -9.67 2.84 1.99
CA ARG A 35 -9.96 4.28 2.10
C ARG A 35 -10.89 4.77 0.99
N LEU A 36 -10.71 4.29 -0.24
CA LEU A 36 -11.59 4.61 -1.37
C LEU A 36 -12.99 4.01 -1.16
N GLN A 37 -13.06 2.74 -0.75
CA GLN A 37 -14.34 2.08 -0.52
C GLN A 37 -15.13 2.74 0.61
N ARG A 38 -14.48 3.16 1.70
CA ARG A 38 -15.13 3.91 2.77
C ARG A 38 -15.75 5.21 2.28
N ARG A 39 -15.08 5.95 1.39
CA ARG A 39 -15.64 7.18 0.80
C ARG A 39 -16.86 6.89 -0.06
N LYS A 40 -16.84 5.79 -0.82
CA LYS A 40 -17.98 5.36 -1.64
C LYS A 40 -19.19 5.01 -0.78
N ILE A 41 -18.99 4.18 0.26
CA ILE A 41 -20.08 3.76 1.16
C ILE A 41 -20.68 4.95 1.89
N LEU A 42 -19.86 5.87 2.41
CA LEU A 42 -20.37 7.06 3.11
C LEU A 42 -21.19 7.98 2.20
N ARG A 43 -20.80 8.09 0.93
CA ARG A 43 -21.56 8.87 -0.06
C ARG A 43 -22.91 8.21 -0.35
N GLU A 44 -22.90 6.90 -0.57
CA GLU A 44 -24.12 6.12 -0.83
C GLU A 44 -25.10 6.17 0.35
N LEU A 45 -24.59 6.09 1.58
CA LEU A 45 -25.40 6.24 2.79
C LEU A 45 -26.00 7.65 2.94
N ALA A 46 -25.25 8.70 2.58
CA ALA A 46 -25.76 10.07 2.62
C ALA A 46 -26.89 10.29 1.59
N GLU A 47 -26.72 9.77 0.37
CA GLU A 47 -27.73 9.84 -0.69
C GLU A 47 -29.02 9.10 -0.28
N LEU A 48 -28.90 7.91 0.34
CA LEU A 48 -30.06 7.16 0.86
C LEU A 48 -30.83 7.88 1.98
N SER A 49 -30.13 8.65 2.83
CA SER A 49 -30.78 9.38 3.94
C SER A 49 -31.51 10.65 3.51
N GLU A 50 -31.25 11.16 2.31
CA GLU A 50 -31.96 12.32 1.75
C GLU A 50 -33.26 11.93 1.02
N GLU A 51 -33.46 10.64 0.71
CA GLU A 51 -34.67 10.11 0.06
C GLU A 51 -35.81 9.74 1.04
N GLU A 52 -35.55 9.66 2.36
CA GLU A 52 -36.58 9.46 3.42
C GLU A 52 -37.13 10.78 3.98
#